data_AF-I6YM14-F1
#
_entry.id   AF-I6YM14-F1
#
_cell.length_a   1.000
_cell.length_b   1.000
_cell.length_c   1.000
_cell.angle_alpha   90.00
_cell.angle_beta   90.00
_cell.angle_gamma   90.00
#
_symmetry.space_group_name_H-M   'P 1'
#
loop_
_entity.id
_entity.type
_entity.pdbx_description
1 polymer ?
#
loop_
_entity_poly.entity_id
_entity_poly.type
_entity_poly.pdbx_seq_one_letter_code
_entity_poly.pdbx_strand_id
1 'polypeptide(L)'
;MSNYKYIVISDLDGTLCNSREILSEQTKEYIVKFQEEHPEVLVTFCTGRPWAEAKDIYEQLQLKSYIACLNGSYIYNPHTKHLITSFLSTKFLSYLLSFPSTLSNLVKGALITDKLLLPLESDLPKATLQALEKSESNLVGVKLFYKESDWGVVSELIAWIKKFSPAPRVSIFFYPGLLNIELQSSQLDKSSFVQFISNYVGVEYKNILTFGDNHNDIPMMKGGVRGYALSNALFLLKQEASVISKYSNDEDGVIKELTSFFADKTN
;
A
#
# COMPACT_ATOMS: atom_id res chain seq x y z
N MET A 1 4.92 -27.43 -3.64
CA MET A 1 5.52 -26.37 -4.49
C MET A 1 4.38 -25.69 -5.23
N SER A 2 4.38 -24.35 -5.32
CA SER A 2 3.32 -23.66 -6.04
C SER A 2 3.46 -23.92 -7.55
N ASN A 3 2.34 -23.88 -8.30
CA ASN A 3 2.34 -24.04 -9.76
C ASN A 3 2.56 -22.72 -10.52
N TYR A 4 2.86 -21.63 -9.80
CA TYR A 4 3.03 -20.32 -10.42
C TYR A 4 4.35 -20.23 -11.17
N LYS A 5 4.29 -19.71 -12.40
CA LYS A 5 5.44 -19.38 -13.25
C LYS A 5 5.74 -17.88 -13.25
N TYR A 6 4.70 -17.05 -13.10
CA TYR A 6 4.82 -15.58 -13.09
C TYR A 6 4.06 -14.98 -11.91
N ILE A 7 4.46 -13.76 -11.53
CA ILE A 7 3.72 -12.91 -10.58
C ILE A 7 3.46 -11.58 -11.26
N VAL A 8 2.24 -11.07 -11.12
CA VAL A 8 1.82 -9.74 -11.50
C VAL A 8 1.45 -8.98 -10.22
N ILE A 9 2.13 -7.87 -9.96
CA ILE A 9 1.87 -7.01 -8.81
C ILE A 9 1.55 -5.60 -9.32
N SER A 10 0.35 -5.12 -9.04
CA SER A 10 -0.03 -3.76 -9.40
C SER A 10 -0.14 -2.87 -8.18
N ASP A 11 0.24 -1.59 -8.31
CA ASP A 11 -0.39 -0.56 -7.49
C ASP A 11 -1.87 -0.38 -7.86
N LEU A 12 -2.64 0.27 -6.99
CA LEU A 12 -4.05 0.53 -7.22
C LEU A 12 -4.28 1.93 -7.78
N ASP A 13 -4.07 2.98 -6.99
CA ASP A 13 -4.50 4.34 -7.30
C ASP A 13 -3.58 5.00 -8.32
N GLY A 14 -4.11 5.41 -9.46
CA GLY A 14 -3.28 5.92 -10.55
C GLY A 14 -2.66 4.81 -11.41
N THR A 15 -2.92 3.53 -11.09
CA THR A 15 -2.39 2.37 -11.81
C THR A 15 -3.48 1.39 -12.25
N LEU A 16 -3.99 0.53 -11.37
CA LEU A 16 -5.06 -0.43 -11.70
C LEU A 16 -6.45 0.22 -11.65
N CYS A 17 -6.62 1.18 -10.74
CA CYS A 17 -7.80 2.02 -10.63
C CYS A 17 -7.64 3.27 -11.50
N ASN A 18 -8.75 3.72 -12.06
CA ASN A 18 -8.80 4.94 -12.87
C ASN A 18 -8.56 6.21 -12.03
N SER A 19 -8.56 7.37 -12.66
CA SER A 19 -8.33 8.69 -12.01
C SER A 19 -9.38 9.05 -10.94
N ARG A 20 -10.48 8.30 -10.85
CA ARG A 20 -11.51 8.43 -9.81
C ARG A 20 -11.35 7.40 -8.70
N GLU A 21 -10.22 6.69 -8.65
CA GLU A 21 -9.91 5.67 -7.63
C GLU A 21 -10.88 4.47 -7.68
N ILE A 22 -11.52 4.25 -8.83
CA ILE A 22 -12.48 3.18 -9.09
C ILE A 22 -11.84 2.11 -9.97
N LEU A 23 -12.05 0.84 -9.62
CA LEU A 23 -11.76 -0.29 -10.49
C LEU A 23 -12.82 -0.34 -11.61
N SER A 24 -12.42 -0.20 -12.88
CA SER A 24 -13.36 -0.27 -13.99
C SER A 24 -13.93 -1.70 -14.13
N GLU A 25 -15.20 -1.83 -14.54
CA GLU A 25 -15.79 -3.16 -14.81
C GLU A 25 -14.99 -3.91 -15.88
N GLN A 26 -14.48 -3.20 -16.90
CA GLN A 26 -13.61 -3.77 -17.92
C GLN A 26 -12.32 -4.37 -17.32
N THR A 27 -11.63 -3.65 -16.44
CA THR A 27 -10.42 -4.14 -15.78
C THR A 27 -10.74 -5.33 -14.87
N LYS A 28 -11.82 -5.25 -14.10
CA LYS A 28 -12.29 -6.34 -13.24
C LYS A 28 -12.59 -7.61 -14.03
N GLU A 29 -13.43 -7.53 -15.07
CA GLU A 29 -13.79 -8.67 -15.92
C GLU A 29 -12.55 -9.28 -16.57
N TYR A 30 -11.64 -8.44 -17.08
CA TYR A 30 -10.39 -8.91 -17.66
C TYR A 30 -9.53 -9.66 -16.65
N ILE A 31 -9.29 -9.10 -15.46
CA ILE A 31 -8.39 -9.72 -14.47
C ILE A 31 -8.98 -11.03 -13.92
N VAL A 32 -10.29 -11.11 -13.71
CA VAL A 32 -10.95 -12.36 -13.31
C VAL A 32 -10.76 -13.42 -14.39
N LYS A 33 -11.06 -13.09 -15.66
CA LYS A 33 -10.90 -14.01 -16.79
C LYS A 33 -9.43 -14.41 -17.00
N PHE A 34 -8.50 -13.45 -16.89
CA PHE A 34 -7.07 -13.68 -17.05
C PHE A 34 -6.54 -14.69 -16.02
N GLN A 35 -7.00 -14.63 -14.77
CA GLN A 35 -6.63 -15.61 -13.74
C GLN A 35 -7.15 -17.02 -14.05
N GLU A 36 -8.30 -17.16 -14.71
CA GLU A 36 -8.85 -18.45 -15.13
C GLU A 36 -8.09 -19.02 -16.34
N GLU A 37 -7.75 -18.17 -17.31
CA GLU A 37 -7.01 -18.56 -18.52
C GLU A 37 -5.52 -18.81 -18.26
N HIS A 38 -4.95 -18.16 -17.24
CA HIS A 38 -3.54 -18.25 -16.85
C HIS A 38 -3.36 -18.67 -15.38
N PRO A 39 -3.73 -19.91 -15.00
CA PRO A 39 -3.59 -20.40 -13.63
C PRO A 39 -2.13 -20.45 -13.14
N GLU A 40 -1.16 -20.39 -14.05
CA GLU A 40 0.26 -20.27 -13.75
C GLU A 40 0.69 -18.83 -13.39
N VAL A 41 -0.19 -17.84 -13.44
CA VAL A 41 0.12 -16.45 -13.10
C VAL A 41 -0.56 -16.07 -11.78
N LEU A 42 0.24 -15.63 -10.82
CA LEU A 42 -0.28 -15.06 -9.58
C LEU A 42 -0.53 -13.57 -9.77
N VAL A 43 -1.79 -13.14 -9.74
CA VAL A 43 -2.15 -11.71 -9.70
C VAL A 43 -2.33 -11.25 -8.26
N THR A 44 -1.74 -10.11 -7.91
CA THR A 44 -1.91 -9.46 -6.60
C THR A 44 -1.65 -7.95 -6.68
N PHE A 45 -1.79 -7.22 -5.57
CA PHE A 45 -1.53 -5.79 -5.49
C PHE A 45 -0.68 -5.37 -4.29
N CYS A 46 -0.03 -4.22 -4.44
CA CYS A 46 0.68 -3.52 -3.38
C CYS A 46 0.32 -2.03 -3.39
N THR A 47 -0.42 -1.57 -2.37
CA THR A 47 -1.06 -0.24 -2.34
C THR A 47 -0.68 0.57 -1.09
N GLY A 48 -0.80 1.89 -1.19
CA GLY A 48 -0.79 2.79 -0.04
C GLY A 48 -2.07 2.74 0.80
N ARG A 49 -3.18 2.23 0.24
CA ARG A 49 -4.45 2.12 0.97
C ARG A 49 -4.34 1.22 2.20
N PRO A 50 -5.07 1.51 3.29
CA PRO A 50 -5.30 0.56 4.36
C PRO A 50 -6.19 -0.59 3.88
N TRP A 51 -6.13 -1.73 4.58
CA TRP A 51 -6.91 -2.92 4.22
C TRP A 51 -8.42 -2.64 4.12
N ALA A 52 -8.97 -1.85 5.04
CA ALA A 52 -10.39 -1.49 5.03
C ALA A 52 -10.86 -0.83 3.71
N GLU A 53 -9.98 -0.10 3.04
CA GLU A 53 -10.26 0.57 1.75
C GLU A 53 -9.87 -0.27 0.53
N ALA A 54 -8.97 -1.23 0.68
CA ALA A 54 -8.53 -2.13 -0.38
C ALA A 54 -9.38 -3.42 -0.48
N LYS A 55 -10.19 -3.71 0.56
CA LYS A 55 -10.98 -4.94 0.67
C LYS A 55 -11.93 -5.16 -0.50
N ASP A 56 -12.67 -4.12 -0.90
CA ASP A 56 -13.64 -4.21 -1.99
C ASP A 56 -12.96 -4.58 -3.32
N ILE A 57 -11.81 -3.99 -3.61
CA ILE A 57 -11.00 -4.32 -4.80
C ILE A 57 -10.50 -5.78 -4.74
N TYR A 58 -10.03 -6.24 -3.58
CA TYR A 58 -9.61 -7.64 -3.39
C TYR A 58 -10.75 -8.62 -3.69
N GLU A 59 -11.96 -8.32 -3.21
CA GLU A 59 -13.16 -9.14 -3.40
C GLU A 59 -13.63 -9.11 -4.87
N GLN A 60 -13.65 -7.94 -5.50
CA GLN A 60 -14.03 -7.77 -6.91
C GLN A 60 -13.10 -8.52 -7.88
N LEU A 61 -11.79 -8.52 -7.58
CA LEU A 61 -10.78 -9.24 -8.36
C LEU A 61 -10.69 -10.74 -8.01
N GLN A 62 -11.47 -11.20 -7.02
CA GLN A 62 -11.53 -12.59 -6.55
C GLN A 62 -10.16 -13.16 -6.13
N LEU A 63 -9.30 -12.31 -5.57
CA LEU A 63 -7.95 -12.71 -5.19
C LEU A 63 -7.99 -13.72 -4.03
N LYS A 64 -6.96 -14.58 -3.98
CA LYS A 64 -6.75 -15.55 -2.88
C LYS A 64 -5.35 -15.47 -2.26
N SER A 65 -4.56 -14.53 -2.75
CA SER A 65 -3.15 -14.36 -2.43
C SER A 65 -2.92 -13.41 -1.25
N TYR A 66 -1.66 -13.30 -0.83
CA TYR A 66 -1.25 -12.16 -0.01
C TYR A 66 -1.35 -10.89 -0.83
N ILE A 67 -1.69 -9.80 -0.16
CA ILE A 67 -1.58 -8.43 -0.63
C ILE A 67 -0.66 -7.64 0.29
N ALA A 68 -0.26 -6.46 -0.17
CA ALA A 68 0.41 -5.47 0.65
C ALA A 68 -0.40 -4.17 0.68
N CYS A 69 -0.74 -3.72 1.88
CA CYS A 69 -1.32 -2.41 2.16
C CYS A 69 -0.27 -1.50 2.79
N LEU A 70 -0.61 -0.22 2.94
CA LEU A 70 0.23 0.78 3.61
C LEU A 70 1.67 0.81 3.05
N ASN A 71 1.81 0.75 1.73
CA ASN A 71 3.08 0.74 1.01
C ASN A 71 4.01 -0.43 1.40
N GLY A 72 3.46 -1.59 1.78
CA GLY A 72 4.22 -2.79 2.13
C GLY A 72 4.42 -3.01 3.63
N SER A 73 4.00 -2.08 4.48
CA SER A 73 4.11 -2.24 5.93
C SER A 73 3.06 -3.18 6.52
N TYR A 74 2.03 -3.56 5.75
CA TYR A 74 0.99 -4.50 6.14
C TYR A 74 0.83 -5.58 5.07
N ILE A 75 1.41 -6.77 5.32
CA ILE A 75 1.34 -7.91 4.41
C ILE A 75 0.38 -8.95 4.98
N TYR A 76 -0.74 -9.16 4.30
CA TYR A 76 -1.87 -9.93 4.79
C TYR A 76 -2.45 -10.79 3.66
N ASN A 77 -2.86 -12.02 4.00
CA ASN A 77 -3.65 -12.86 3.12
C ASN A 77 -5.09 -12.92 3.66
N PRO A 78 -6.04 -12.17 3.05
CA PRO A 78 -7.43 -12.16 3.48
C PRO A 78 -8.14 -13.51 3.41
N HIS A 79 -7.75 -14.37 2.46
CA HIS A 79 -8.36 -15.69 2.26
C HIS A 79 -8.03 -16.66 3.41
N THR A 80 -6.76 -16.68 3.85
CA THR A 80 -6.27 -17.55 4.93
C THR A 80 -6.27 -16.87 6.30
N LYS A 81 -6.55 -15.56 6.35
CA LYS A 81 -6.41 -14.70 7.52
C LYS A 81 -5.00 -14.69 8.12
N HIS A 82 -3.98 -14.96 7.30
CA HIS A 82 -2.60 -14.98 7.76
C HIS A 82 -1.94 -13.60 7.59
N LEU A 83 -1.39 -13.09 8.69
CA LEU A 83 -0.66 -11.83 8.74
C LEU A 83 0.83 -12.08 8.90
N ILE A 84 1.65 -11.47 8.05
CA ILE A 84 3.12 -11.58 8.09
C ILE A 84 3.74 -10.51 8.97
N THR A 85 3.17 -9.30 8.95
CA THR A 85 3.70 -8.14 9.69
C THR A 85 3.13 -8.05 11.11
N SER A 86 3.78 -7.29 11.98
CA SER A 86 3.29 -7.02 13.33
C SER A 86 2.32 -5.83 13.37
N PHE A 87 1.59 -5.70 14.47
CA PHE A 87 0.77 -4.54 14.79
C PHE A 87 1.56 -3.48 15.57
N LEU A 88 1.12 -2.22 15.53
CA LEU A 88 1.57 -1.20 16.47
C LEU A 88 1.00 -1.50 17.85
N SER A 89 1.84 -1.47 18.87
CA SER A 89 1.37 -1.70 20.23
C SER A 89 0.50 -0.53 20.72
N THR A 90 -0.53 -0.81 21.53
CA THR A 90 -1.30 0.24 22.21
C THR A 90 -0.43 1.09 23.14
N LYS A 91 0.66 0.52 23.67
CA LYS A 91 1.70 1.25 24.40
C LYS A 91 2.36 2.34 23.54
N PHE A 92 2.60 2.07 22.27
CA PHE A 92 3.10 3.08 21.34
C PHE A 92 2.09 4.21 21.16
N LEU A 93 0.80 3.89 21.04
CA LEU A 93 -0.24 4.92 20.94
C LEU A 93 -0.29 5.80 22.18
N SER A 94 -0.26 5.22 23.39
CA SER A 94 -0.18 6.00 24.64
C SER A 94 1.07 6.87 24.70
N TYR A 95 2.22 6.34 24.27
CA TYR A 95 3.48 7.07 24.19
C TYR A 95 3.42 8.24 23.20
N LEU A 96 2.85 8.02 22.01
CA LEU A 96 2.65 9.03 20.98
C LEU A 96 1.76 10.17 21.52
N LEU A 97 0.63 9.84 22.13
CA LEU A 97 -0.32 10.81 22.67
C LEU A 97 0.18 11.53 23.94
N SER A 98 1.22 11.00 24.60
CA SER A 98 1.82 11.65 25.76
C SER A 98 2.68 12.87 25.41
N PHE A 99 3.09 13.01 24.14
CA PHE A 99 3.77 14.21 23.68
C PHE A 99 2.73 15.32 23.48
N PRO A 100 2.80 16.44 24.22
CA PRO A 100 1.73 17.44 24.25
C PRO A 100 1.33 17.95 22.88
N SER A 101 2.31 18.14 22.00
CA SER A 101 2.07 18.70 20.67
C SER A 101 1.54 17.70 19.63
N THR A 102 1.41 16.42 19.99
CA THR A 102 0.79 15.43 19.11
C THR A 102 -0.62 15.86 18.75
N LEU A 103 -1.41 16.35 19.71
CA LEU A 103 -2.79 16.75 19.50
C LEU A 103 -2.98 18.26 19.34
N SER A 104 -2.20 19.11 20.01
CA SER A 104 -2.47 20.56 20.03
C SER A 104 -2.38 21.24 18.66
N ASN A 105 -1.52 20.73 17.77
CA ASN A 105 -1.31 21.27 16.43
C ASN A 105 -1.91 20.36 15.33
N LEU A 106 -2.59 19.28 15.75
CA LEU A 106 -3.17 18.32 14.81
C LEU A 106 -4.32 18.99 14.04
N VAL A 107 -4.19 19.03 12.72
CA VAL A 107 -5.26 19.46 11.82
C VAL A 107 -6.32 18.37 11.72
N LYS A 108 -5.87 17.14 11.49
CA LYS A 108 -6.68 15.91 11.49
C LYS A 108 -5.76 14.71 11.63
N GLY A 109 -6.30 13.57 12.02
CA GLY A 109 -5.57 12.32 12.08
C GLY A 109 -6.49 11.12 11.91
N ALA A 110 -5.90 9.94 11.83
CA ALA A 110 -6.63 8.69 11.82
C ALA A 110 -5.80 7.56 12.44
N LEU A 111 -6.43 6.70 13.23
CA LEU A 111 -5.89 5.40 13.58
C LEU A 111 -6.32 4.41 12.49
N ILE A 112 -5.34 3.77 11.88
CA ILE A 112 -5.56 2.71 10.90
C ILE A 112 -5.55 1.39 11.63
N THR A 113 -6.64 0.65 11.55
CA THR A 113 -6.73 -0.69 12.14
C THR A 113 -6.83 -1.77 11.07
N ASP A 114 -6.75 -3.02 11.51
CA ASP A 114 -6.95 -4.21 10.69
C ASP A 114 -8.40 -4.40 10.21
N LYS A 115 -9.36 -3.60 10.74
CA LYS A 115 -10.78 -3.70 10.38
C LYS A 115 -11.39 -2.38 9.91
N LEU A 116 -10.95 -1.24 10.43
CA LEU A 116 -11.57 0.06 10.17
C LEU A 116 -10.57 1.22 10.31
N LEU A 117 -10.97 2.39 9.82
CA LEU A 117 -10.30 3.65 10.11
C LEU A 117 -11.08 4.40 11.19
N LEU A 118 -10.36 4.86 12.21
CA LEU A 118 -10.93 5.69 13.27
C LEU A 118 -10.38 7.11 13.15
N PRO A 119 -11.23 8.15 13.01
CA PRO A 119 -10.76 9.53 12.99
C PRO A 119 -10.12 9.88 14.34
N LEU A 120 -9.03 10.64 14.30
CA LEU A 120 -8.34 11.18 15.46
C LEU A 120 -8.29 12.70 15.32
N GLU A 121 -9.02 13.39 16.17
CA GLU A 121 -9.06 14.85 16.22
C GLU A 121 -8.53 15.34 17.57
N SER A 122 -8.11 16.60 17.61
CA SER A 122 -7.45 17.19 18.79
C SER A 122 -8.39 17.31 19.99
N ASP A 123 -9.69 17.48 19.75
CA ASP A 123 -10.77 17.64 20.72
C ASP A 123 -11.49 16.33 21.07
N LEU A 124 -11.42 15.31 20.20
CA LEU A 124 -12.10 14.02 20.37
C LEU A 124 -11.20 12.78 20.60
N PRO A 125 -9.98 12.86 21.18
CA PRO A 125 -9.08 11.70 21.27
C PRO A 125 -9.61 10.59 22.16
N LYS A 126 -10.34 10.92 23.23
CA LYS A 126 -10.92 9.91 24.15
C LYS A 126 -11.96 9.03 23.46
N ALA A 127 -12.80 9.62 22.59
CA ALA A 127 -13.81 8.87 21.85
C ALA A 127 -13.13 7.90 20.87
N THR A 128 -12.09 8.35 20.17
CA THR A 128 -11.27 7.52 19.27
C THR A 128 -10.64 6.33 20.01
N LEU A 129 -10.05 6.56 21.18
CA LEU A 129 -9.44 5.49 21.99
C LEU A 129 -10.47 4.47 22.48
N GLN A 130 -11.64 4.93 22.94
CA GLN A 130 -12.73 4.04 23.32
C GLN A 130 -13.29 3.26 22.13
N ALA A 131 -13.37 3.87 20.95
CA ALA A 131 -13.79 3.20 19.74
C ALA A 131 -12.80 2.10 19.33
N LEU A 132 -11.49 2.36 19.46
CA LEU A 132 -10.46 1.36 19.23
C LEU A 132 -10.63 0.16 20.18
N GLU A 133 -10.76 0.42 21.48
CA GLU A 133 -10.97 -0.64 22.49
C GLU A 133 -12.23 -1.46 22.22
N LYS A 134 -13.36 -0.80 21.92
CA LYS A 134 -14.65 -1.47 21.64
C LYS A 134 -14.67 -2.26 20.34
N SER A 135 -13.88 -1.86 19.35
CA SER A 135 -13.84 -2.52 18.04
C SER A 135 -13.10 -3.86 18.04
N GLU A 136 -12.36 -4.17 19.12
CA GLU A 136 -11.44 -5.31 19.19
C GLU A 136 -10.53 -5.38 17.97
N SER A 137 -10.11 -4.22 17.47
CA SER A 137 -9.23 -4.08 16.33
C SER A 137 -7.78 -3.93 16.79
N ASN A 138 -6.88 -4.35 15.91
CA ASN A 138 -5.45 -4.16 16.10
C ASN A 138 -4.99 -2.90 15.38
N LEU A 139 -4.20 -2.07 16.07
CA LEU A 139 -3.62 -0.87 15.47
C LEU A 139 -2.54 -1.26 14.46
N VAL A 140 -2.69 -0.83 13.22
CA VAL A 140 -1.73 -1.11 12.14
C VAL A 140 -0.87 0.13 11.86
N GLY A 141 -1.49 1.31 11.88
CA GLY A 141 -0.82 2.57 11.57
C GLY A 141 -1.53 3.77 12.15
N VAL A 142 -0.89 4.93 12.05
CA VAL A 142 -1.45 6.22 12.44
C VAL A 142 -1.12 7.24 11.34
N LYS A 143 -2.10 8.02 10.90
CA LYS A 143 -1.88 9.21 10.06
C LYS A 143 -2.11 10.46 10.88
N LEU A 144 -1.21 11.41 10.79
CA LEU A 144 -1.31 12.70 11.46
C LEU A 144 -1.05 13.81 10.44
N PHE A 145 -1.94 14.80 10.39
CA PHE A 145 -1.82 15.93 9.50
C PHE A 145 -1.58 17.20 10.31
N TYR A 146 -0.55 17.96 9.93
CA TYR A 146 -0.16 19.23 10.54
C TYR A 146 -0.06 20.31 9.48
N LYS A 147 -0.11 21.59 9.85
CA LYS A 147 0.23 22.66 8.91
C LYS A 147 1.72 22.63 8.61
N GLU A 148 2.11 23.03 7.41
CA GLU A 148 3.52 23.13 7.04
C GLU A 148 4.31 24.11 7.94
N SER A 149 3.65 25.18 8.40
CA SER A 149 4.21 26.12 9.37
C SER A 149 4.57 25.51 10.74
N ASP A 150 4.01 24.33 11.07
CA ASP A 150 4.25 23.63 12.34
C ASP A 150 5.46 22.69 12.26
N TRP A 151 6.31 22.78 11.22
CA TRP A 151 7.45 21.90 11.02
C TRP A 151 8.37 21.77 12.24
N GLY A 152 8.61 22.87 12.97
CA GLY A 152 9.43 22.84 14.20
C GLY A 152 8.89 21.84 15.23
N VAL A 153 7.59 21.93 15.52
CA VAL A 153 6.89 21.01 16.43
C VAL A 153 6.85 19.58 15.89
N VAL A 154 6.60 19.42 14.59
CA VAL A 154 6.60 18.11 13.93
C VAL A 154 7.98 17.45 14.03
N SER A 155 9.06 18.20 13.88
CA SER A 155 10.43 17.68 13.98
C SER A 155 10.75 17.14 15.37
N GLU A 156 10.27 17.81 16.43
CA GLU A 156 10.39 17.36 17.81
C GLU A 156 9.55 16.11 18.08
N LEU A 157 8.31 16.07 17.56
CA LEU A 157 7.45 14.89 17.63
C LEU A 157 8.12 13.68 16.98
N ILE A 158 8.74 13.84 15.81
CA ILE A 158 9.45 12.75 15.14
C ILE A 158 10.64 12.27 15.99
N ALA A 159 11.41 13.20 16.57
CA ALA A 159 12.50 12.86 17.47
C ALA A 159 12.01 12.12 18.72
N TRP A 160 10.83 12.49 19.23
CA TRP A 160 10.16 11.77 20.32
C TRP A 160 9.75 10.35 19.91
N ILE A 161 9.08 10.19 18.76
CA ILE A 161 8.63 8.90 18.22
C ILE A 161 9.80 7.92 18.08
N LYS A 162 10.95 8.40 17.59
CA LYS A 162 12.15 7.58 17.38
C LYS A 162 12.77 7.01 18.66
N LYS A 163 12.42 7.54 19.84
CA LYS A 163 12.89 7.01 21.14
C LYS A 163 12.10 5.79 21.60
N PHE A 164 10.95 5.50 21.00
CA PHE A 164 10.17 4.30 21.31
C PHE A 164 10.84 3.04 20.73
N SER A 165 10.76 1.92 21.44
CA SER A 165 11.31 0.63 21.00
C SER A 165 10.25 -0.48 21.03
N PRO A 166 10.06 -1.24 19.93
CA PRO A 166 10.70 -1.06 18.62
C PRO A 166 10.23 0.24 17.93
N ALA A 167 11.14 0.91 17.23
CA ALA A 167 10.81 2.18 16.58
C ALA A 167 9.86 1.94 15.39
N PRO A 168 8.73 2.67 15.31
CA PRO A 168 7.85 2.59 14.16
C PRO A 168 8.53 3.16 12.91
N ARG A 169 8.05 2.77 11.74
CA ARG A 169 8.40 3.46 10.50
C ARG A 169 7.69 4.80 10.48
N VAL A 170 8.43 5.85 10.12
CA VAL A 170 7.92 7.22 9.99
C VAL A 170 8.12 7.64 8.55
N SER A 171 7.02 7.92 7.85
CA SER A 171 7.02 8.51 6.51
C SER A 171 6.41 9.90 6.59
N ILE A 172 7.00 10.87 5.87
CA ILE A 172 6.54 12.26 5.87
C ILE A 172 6.31 12.67 4.43
N PHE A 173 5.12 13.18 4.14
CA PHE A 173 4.75 13.71 2.85
C PHE A 173 4.43 15.19 2.98
N PHE A 174 5.00 15.98 2.07
CA PHE A 174 4.83 17.42 2.01
C PHE A 174 3.83 17.75 0.91
N TYR A 175 2.71 18.35 1.30
CA TYR A 175 1.74 18.95 0.41
C TYR A 175 1.74 20.46 0.64
N PRO A 176 1.35 21.28 -0.36
CA PRO A 176 1.28 22.72 -0.18
C PRO A 176 0.45 23.11 1.07
N GLY A 177 1.12 23.65 2.10
CA GLY A 177 0.49 24.06 3.36
C GLY A 177 0.18 22.95 4.36
N LEU A 178 0.48 21.67 4.05
CA LEU A 178 0.11 20.52 4.88
C LEU A 178 1.20 19.45 4.92
N LEU A 179 1.48 18.95 6.12
CA LEU A 179 2.36 17.80 6.36
C LEU A 179 1.50 16.59 6.68
N ASN A 180 1.73 15.47 6.00
CA ASN A 180 1.15 14.16 6.35
C ASN A 180 2.25 13.28 6.93
N ILE A 181 2.09 12.85 8.18
CA ILE A 181 2.97 11.92 8.87
C ILE A 181 2.26 10.58 8.94
N GLU A 182 2.86 9.56 8.36
CA GLU A 182 2.36 8.18 8.44
C GLU A 182 3.29 7.34 9.31
N LEU A 183 2.71 6.74 10.35
CA LEU A 183 3.38 5.88 11.31
C LEU A 183 2.91 4.45 11.09
N GLN A 184 3.84 3.52 10.94
CA GLN A 184 3.54 2.13 10.62
C GLN A 184 4.34 1.17 11.51
N SER A 185 3.77 -0.01 11.76
CA SER A 185 4.37 -1.04 12.63
C SER A 185 5.65 -1.66 12.09
N SER A 186 5.86 -1.60 10.78
CA SER A 186 6.91 -2.32 10.07
C SER A 186 7.74 -1.38 9.20
N GLN A 187 9.04 -1.66 9.10
CA GLN A 187 9.96 -0.95 8.20
C GLN A 187 9.88 -1.46 6.75
N LEU A 188 9.08 -2.50 6.50
CA LEU A 188 8.91 -3.09 5.17
C LEU A 188 8.23 -2.12 4.21
N ASP A 189 8.62 -2.20 2.94
CA ASP A 189 8.13 -1.39 1.84
C ASP A 189 7.59 -2.24 0.68
N LYS A 190 7.19 -1.59 -0.44
CA LYS A 190 6.67 -2.31 -1.60
C LYS A 190 7.68 -3.32 -2.17
N SER A 191 8.98 -3.04 -2.13
CA SER A 191 10.02 -3.99 -2.58
C SER A 191 10.11 -5.22 -1.68
N SER A 192 9.90 -5.03 -0.38
CA SER A 192 9.85 -6.11 0.61
C SER A 192 8.70 -7.07 0.33
N PHE A 193 7.55 -6.55 -0.13
CA PHE A 193 6.43 -7.39 -0.56
C PHE A 193 6.75 -8.21 -1.82
N VAL A 194 7.41 -7.61 -2.82
CA VAL A 194 7.87 -8.34 -4.02
C VAL A 194 8.76 -9.52 -3.62
N GLN A 195 9.74 -9.28 -2.75
CA GLN A 195 10.63 -10.32 -2.25
C GLN A 195 9.89 -11.41 -1.49
N PHE A 196 9.00 -11.01 -0.58
CA PHE A 196 8.19 -11.94 0.20
C PHE A 196 7.37 -12.85 -0.71
N ILE A 197 6.60 -12.28 -1.65
CA ILE A 197 5.69 -13.07 -2.47
C ILE A 197 6.44 -13.97 -3.45
N SER A 198 7.55 -13.49 -4.02
CA SER A 198 8.49 -14.28 -4.84
C SER A 198 8.97 -15.53 -4.10
N ASN A 199 9.51 -15.35 -2.88
CA ASN A 199 10.01 -16.45 -2.07
C ASN A 199 8.89 -17.40 -1.61
N TYR A 200 7.72 -16.85 -1.26
CA TYR A 200 6.58 -17.62 -0.76
C TYR A 200 6.06 -18.61 -1.82
N VAL A 201 5.98 -18.17 -3.08
CA VAL A 201 5.49 -19.04 -4.17
C VAL A 201 6.61 -19.72 -4.96
N GLY A 202 7.87 -19.30 -4.80
CA GLY A 202 9.02 -19.87 -5.48
C GLY A 202 9.18 -19.41 -6.93
N VAL A 203 8.71 -18.20 -7.27
CA VAL A 203 8.85 -17.62 -8.62
C VAL A 203 10.07 -16.71 -8.65
N GLU A 204 10.96 -16.95 -9.60
CA GLU A 204 12.15 -16.12 -9.82
C GLU A 204 11.79 -14.68 -10.21
N TYR A 205 12.59 -13.72 -9.74
CA TYR A 205 12.45 -12.29 -10.02
C TYR A 205 12.23 -11.96 -11.51
N LYS A 206 12.90 -12.68 -12.43
CA LYS A 206 12.79 -12.48 -13.89
C LYS A 206 11.37 -12.69 -14.45
N ASN A 207 10.53 -13.38 -13.70
CA ASN A 207 9.14 -13.65 -14.04
C ASN A 207 8.15 -12.80 -13.23
N ILE A 208 8.61 -11.70 -12.62
CA ILE A 208 7.78 -10.77 -11.88
C ILE A 208 7.56 -9.50 -12.71
N LEU A 209 6.28 -9.20 -12.93
CA LEU A 209 5.82 -7.97 -13.55
C LEU A 209 5.26 -7.06 -12.47
N THR A 210 5.66 -5.79 -12.49
CA THR A 210 5.17 -4.80 -11.53
C THR A 210 4.62 -3.58 -12.24
N PHE A 211 3.52 -3.02 -11.76
CA PHE A 211 2.87 -1.84 -12.35
C PHE A 211 2.72 -0.73 -11.32
N GLY A 212 2.95 0.52 -11.71
CA GLY A 212 2.89 1.67 -10.83
C GLY A 212 2.91 2.99 -11.58
N ASP A 213 2.66 4.08 -10.87
CA ASP A 213 2.64 5.43 -11.43
C ASP A 213 3.38 6.48 -10.59
N ASN A 214 3.63 6.22 -9.31
CA ASN A 214 4.07 7.24 -8.37
C ASN A 214 5.39 6.89 -7.65
N HIS A 215 5.91 7.82 -6.83
CA HIS A 215 7.23 7.70 -6.20
C HIS A 215 7.31 6.53 -5.20
N ASN A 216 6.21 6.16 -4.56
CA ASN A 216 6.11 5.00 -3.67
C ASN A 216 6.19 3.65 -4.42
N ASP A 217 6.13 3.64 -5.75
CA ASP A 217 6.27 2.44 -6.59
C ASP A 217 7.70 2.16 -7.03
N ILE A 218 8.59 3.15 -6.97
CA ILE A 218 10.01 2.99 -7.35
C ILE A 218 10.65 1.77 -6.67
N PRO A 219 10.44 1.51 -5.36
CA PRO A 219 10.98 0.30 -4.73
C PRO A 219 10.47 -1.00 -5.37
N MET A 220 9.19 -1.04 -5.77
CA MET A 220 8.62 -2.21 -6.44
C MET A 220 9.18 -2.37 -7.87
N MET A 221 9.47 -1.28 -8.59
CA MET A 221 10.13 -1.34 -9.90
C MET A 221 11.53 -1.92 -9.81
N LYS A 222 12.28 -1.61 -8.75
CA LYS A 222 13.61 -2.19 -8.48
C LYS A 222 13.55 -3.64 -8.02
N GLY A 223 12.44 -4.02 -7.38
CA GLY A 223 12.17 -5.39 -6.95
C GLY A 223 11.60 -6.28 -8.05
N GLY A 224 10.85 -5.75 -9.01
CA GLY A 224 10.39 -6.46 -10.20
C GLY A 224 11.46 -6.45 -11.29
N VAL A 225 11.52 -7.48 -12.13
CA VAL A 225 12.44 -7.46 -13.30
C VAL A 225 11.81 -6.74 -14.49
N ARG A 226 10.48 -6.76 -14.59
CA ARG A 226 9.74 -6.03 -15.62
C ARG A 226 8.78 -5.05 -14.97
N GLY A 227 9.31 -3.88 -14.62
CA GLY A 227 8.54 -2.76 -14.11
C GLY A 227 7.89 -1.96 -15.23
N TYR A 228 6.59 -1.73 -15.13
CA TYR A 228 5.78 -0.94 -16.05
C TYR A 228 5.35 0.35 -15.36
N ALA A 229 5.85 1.48 -15.86
CA ALA A 229 5.32 2.79 -15.51
C ALA A 229 4.19 3.13 -16.50
N LEU A 230 2.99 3.45 -16.00
CA LEU A 230 1.90 3.89 -16.87
C LEU A 230 2.18 5.26 -17.53
N SER A 231 1.45 5.62 -18.58
CA SER A 231 1.69 6.88 -19.28
C SER A 231 1.43 8.11 -18.40
N ASN A 232 0.52 8.01 -17.41
CA ASN A 232 0.27 9.02 -16.38
C ASN A 232 1.33 9.05 -15.26
N ALA A 233 2.29 8.12 -15.26
CA ALA A 233 3.29 8.02 -14.20
C ALA A 233 4.21 9.24 -14.12
N LEU A 234 4.70 9.49 -12.90
CA LEU A 234 5.73 10.49 -12.64
C LEU A 234 7.00 10.20 -13.44
N PHE A 235 7.67 11.28 -13.85
CA PHE A 235 8.91 11.20 -14.61
C PHE A 235 9.96 10.34 -13.93
N LEU A 236 10.14 10.49 -12.61
CA LEU A 236 11.12 9.72 -11.84
C LEU A 236 10.83 8.21 -11.87
N LEU A 237 9.56 7.79 -11.81
CA LEU A 237 9.21 6.37 -11.91
C LEU A 237 9.52 5.84 -13.32
N LYS A 238 9.20 6.62 -14.35
CA LYS A 238 9.50 6.26 -15.76
C LYS A 238 10.98 6.03 -16.02
N GLN A 239 11.88 6.71 -15.29
CA GLN A 239 13.33 6.50 -15.37
C GLN A 239 13.77 5.16 -14.75
N GLU A 240 12.99 4.62 -13.81
CA GLU A 240 13.30 3.40 -13.06
C GLU A 240 12.57 2.16 -13.62
N ALA A 241 11.59 2.36 -14.49
CA ALA A 241 10.79 1.29 -15.09
C ALA A 241 11.46 0.68 -16.32
N SER A 242 11.31 -0.65 -16.49
CA SER A 242 11.77 -1.38 -17.67
C SER A 242 10.96 -1.04 -18.92
N VAL A 243 9.68 -0.71 -18.73
CA VAL A 243 8.74 -0.36 -19.79
C VAL A 243 7.96 0.88 -19.37
N ILE A 244 7.84 1.84 -20.29
CA ILE A 244 6.90 2.96 -20.16
C ILE A 244 5.71 2.62 -21.05
N SER A 245 4.55 2.37 -20.43
CA SER A 245 3.32 2.09 -21.16
C SER A 245 2.89 3.31 -21.97
N LYS A 246 2.29 3.05 -23.13
CA LYS A 246 1.62 4.07 -23.94
C LYS A 246 0.29 4.50 -23.34
N TYR A 247 -0.26 3.70 -22.43
CA TYR A 247 -1.60 3.86 -21.87
C TYR A 247 -1.53 4.35 -20.43
N SER A 248 -2.46 5.23 -20.09
CA SER A 248 -2.71 5.65 -18.72
C SER A 248 -3.59 4.66 -17.98
N ASN A 249 -3.75 4.85 -16.67
CA ASN A 249 -4.74 4.13 -15.89
C ASN A 249 -6.19 4.36 -16.36
N ASP A 250 -6.51 5.55 -16.88
CA ASP A 250 -7.84 5.84 -17.47
C ASP A 250 -8.07 5.12 -18.81
N GLU A 251 -7.02 4.58 -19.41
CA GLU A 251 -7.05 3.81 -20.65
C GLU A 251 -6.87 2.31 -20.40
N ASP A 252 -7.07 1.86 -19.16
CA ASP A 252 -6.83 0.48 -18.70
C ASP A 252 -5.41 -0.03 -19.05
N GLY A 253 -4.38 0.79 -18.77
CA GLY A 253 -3.01 0.48 -19.16
C GLY A 253 -2.49 -0.87 -18.66
N VAL A 254 -2.80 -1.25 -17.42
CA VAL A 254 -2.37 -2.54 -16.85
C VAL A 254 -2.84 -3.73 -17.69
N ILE A 255 -4.14 -3.81 -18.00
CA ILE A 255 -4.69 -4.97 -18.71
C ILE A 255 -4.21 -5.02 -20.17
N LYS A 256 -3.94 -3.87 -20.79
CA LYS A 256 -3.37 -3.79 -22.14
C LYS A 256 -1.93 -4.29 -22.19
N GLU A 257 -1.11 -3.90 -21.22
CA GLU A 257 0.27 -4.38 -21.11
C GLU A 257 0.32 -5.87 -20.77
N LEU A 258 -0.57 -6.37 -19.89
CA LEU A 258 -0.70 -7.80 -19.63
C LEU A 258 -1.08 -8.58 -20.88
N THR A 259 -2.08 -8.10 -21.63
CA THR A 259 -2.50 -8.72 -22.90
C THR A 259 -1.33 -8.82 -23.86
N SER A 260 -0.60 -7.72 -24.05
CA SER A 260 0.56 -7.71 -24.95
C SER A 260 1.65 -8.67 -24.50
N PHE A 261 1.96 -8.70 -23.20
CA PHE A 261 3.04 -9.53 -22.66
C PHE A 261 2.76 -11.03 -22.84
N PHE A 262 1.53 -11.46 -22.56
CA PHE A 262 1.17 -12.88 -22.57
C PHE A 262 0.75 -13.38 -23.96
N ALA A 263 0.37 -12.51 -24.89
CA ALA A 263 0.15 -12.87 -26.29
C ALA A 263 1.43 -13.43 -26.97
N ASP A 264 2.60 -12.88 -26.64
CA ASP A 264 3.89 -13.32 -27.19
C ASP A 264 4.38 -14.65 -26.59
N LYS A 265 3.73 -15.13 -25.54
CA LYS A 265 4.15 -16.31 -24.74
C LYS A 265 3.32 -17.56 -25.03
N THR A 266 2.23 -17.42 -25.79
CA THR A 266 1.29 -18.49 -26.17
C THR A 266 1.53 -19.03 -27.59
N ASN A 267 2.53 -18.50 -28.31
CA ASN A 267 3.10 -19.08 -29.54
C ASN A 267 4.42 -19.81 -29.24
#